data_AF-A0A381TTT8-F1
#
_entry.id   AF-A0A381TTT8-F1
#
_cell.length_a   1.000
_cell.length_b   1.000
_cell.length_c   1.000
_cell.angle_alpha   90.00
_cell.angle_beta   90.00
_cell.angle_gamma   90.00
#
_symmetry.space_group_name_H-M   'P 1'
#
loop_
_entity.id
_entity.type
_entity.pdbx_description
1 polymer ?
#
loop_
_entity_poly.entity_id
_entity_poly.type
_entity_poly.pdbx_seq_one_letter_code
_entity_poly.pdbx_strand_id
1 'polypeptide(L)'
;MLKQIGFSTLLFISQFSISGTMYAQLKEKARIKFINQTKPTLKTSGKGAIIKDYFKANITNPPQHLVLDPFYQKYIDAQGIPITASSDVPDVALLVARDIVIHMLSERPDLRKEMIRNGTRFGVMADTDSTTDLPEQRDWKKPSKDDLRLTDDERENYDEKIGKLTDQEYWNRRARGMGGLYTTGTEENILGYPDLSNNGKKKGRPRTKYFGENIFIHELAHSVHRAIKGVDPKLAREIELAYEDAMKNGLWAGSYGTTNVFEYWGEGTQFWFNSNYDYKNGDSYVLSSADLMRYDPQLYKLLMEVYPLDHHIPMDVFYLHEARIRAEK
;
A
#
# COMPACT_ATOMS: atom_id res chain seq x y z
N MET A 1 -27.87 -66.92 -0.85
CA MET A 1 -27.70 -65.79 0.08
C MET A 1 -26.44 -65.04 -0.35
N LEU A 2 -26.59 -63.98 -1.13
CA LEU A 2 -26.54 -62.56 -0.72
C LEU A 2 -25.15 -62.15 -0.16
N LYS A 3 -24.47 -61.09 -0.62
CA LYS A 3 -24.68 -60.12 -1.71
C LYS A 3 -23.33 -59.42 -1.92
N GLN A 4 -22.98 -59.19 -3.18
CA GLN A 4 -21.87 -58.36 -3.65
C GLN A 4 -22.47 -57.03 -4.15
N ILE A 5 -21.87 -55.90 -3.79
CA ILE A 5 -22.12 -54.55 -4.33
C ILE A 5 -20.73 -53.90 -4.31
N GLY A 6 -20.11 -53.35 -5.36
CA GLY A 6 -20.58 -52.89 -6.67
C GLY A 6 -20.29 -51.39 -6.77
N PHE A 7 -19.29 -50.99 -7.58
CA PHE A 7 -19.39 -49.99 -8.67
C PHE A 7 -18.01 -49.59 -9.20
N SER A 8 -17.72 -50.03 -10.43
CA SER A 8 -16.73 -49.45 -11.33
C SER A 8 -17.45 -48.49 -12.27
N THR A 9 -16.84 -47.37 -12.68
CA THR A 9 -17.21 -46.73 -13.94
C THR A 9 -15.97 -46.17 -14.63
N LEU A 10 -15.76 -46.70 -15.83
CA LEU A 10 -14.70 -46.45 -16.78
C LEU A 10 -14.97 -45.17 -17.58
N LEU A 11 -13.89 -44.51 -17.98
CA LEU A 11 -13.80 -43.50 -19.03
C LEU A 11 -14.35 -44.05 -20.37
N PHE A 12 -15.18 -43.27 -21.08
CA PHE A 12 -15.38 -43.42 -22.52
C PHE A 12 -15.32 -42.06 -23.21
N ILE A 13 -14.35 -41.93 -24.11
CA ILE A 13 -14.22 -40.86 -25.10
C ILE A 13 -15.11 -41.25 -26.29
N SER A 14 -15.99 -40.36 -26.74
CA SER A 14 -16.60 -40.48 -28.08
C SER A 14 -16.58 -39.13 -28.78
N GLN A 15 -15.82 -39.08 -29.88
CA GLN A 15 -15.93 -38.07 -30.92
C GLN A 15 -17.29 -38.19 -31.61
N PHE A 16 -17.97 -37.06 -31.83
CA PHE A 16 -19.00 -36.95 -32.87
C PHE A 16 -18.71 -35.72 -33.73
N SER A 17 -18.24 -35.99 -34.94
CA SER A 17 -18.33 -35.06 -36.07
C SER A 17 -19.79 -34.95 -36.48
N ILE A 18 -20.36 -33.75 -36.42
CA ILE A 18 -21.65 -33.45 -37.07
C ILE A 18 -21.35 -32.47 -38.20
N SER A 19 -21.58 -32.97 -39.40
CA SER A 19 -21.45 -32.33 -40.70
C SER A 19 -22.36 -31.12 -40.86
N GLY A 20 -21.88 -30.13 -41.63
CA GLY A 20 -22.61 -28.91 -41.96
C GLY A 20 -23.95 -29.14 -42.64
N THR A 21 -25.03 -28.96 -41.86
CA THR A 21 -26.38 -28.65 -42.36
C THR A 21 -27.27 -27.98 -41.31
N MET A 22 -26.69 -27.21 -40.39
CA MET A 22 -27.45 -26.29 -39.51
C MET A 22 -26.81 -24.90 -39.41
N TYR A 23 -26.20 -24.44 -40.49
CA TYR A 23 -25.63 -23.08 -40.58
C TYR A 23 -26.43 -22.22 -41.56
N ALA A 24 -27.76 -22.18 -41.44
CA ALA A 24 -28.58 -21.32 -42.29
C ALA A 24 -29.99 -21.03 -41.76
N GLN A 25 -30.22 -20.86 -40.45
CA GLN A 25 -31.56 -20.37 -40.02
C GLN A 25 -31.64 -19.78 -38.60
N LEU A 26 -30.73 -18.88 -38.22
CA LEU A 26 -30.96 -17.97 -37.07
C LEU A 26 -30.40 -16.57 -37.39
N LYS A 27 -30.95 -15.93 -38.42
CA LYS A 27 -30.90 -14.46 -38.57
C LYS A 27 -32.16 -13.88 -37.93
N GLU A 28 -32.18 -13.82 -36.61
CA GLU A 28 -33.04 -12.86 -35.93
C GLU A 28 -32.23 -12.21 -34.80
N LYS A 29 -31.93 -10.93 -35.00
CA LYS A 29 -31.18 -10.11 -34.04
C LYS A 29 -32.02 -9.99 -32.77
N ALA A 30 -31.73 -10.80 -31.76
CA ALA A 30 -32.19 -10.57 -30.40
C ALA A 30 -31.56 -9.24 -29.92
N ARG A 31 -32.29 -8.14 -30.08
CA ARG A 31 -32.01 -6.89 -29.37
C ARG A 31 -32.25 -7.16 -27.89
N ILE A 32 -31.19 -7.45 -27.14
CA ILE A 32 -31.23 -7.40 -25.68
C ILE A 32 -31.53 -5.95 -25.32
N LYS A 33 -32.78 -5.66 -24.98
CA LYS A 33 -33.13 -4.42 -24.28
C LYS A 33 -32.50 -4.52 -22.90
N PHE A 34 -31.46 -3.73 -22.63
CA PHE A 34 -31.15 -3.35 -21.26
C PHE A 34 -32.35 -2.59 -20.73
N ILE A 35 -33.23 -3.30 -20.02
CA ILE A 35 -34.20 -2.67 -19.16
C ILE A 35 -33.35 -1.94 -18.13
N ASN A 36 -33.49 -0.60 -18.04
CA ASN A 36 -32.98 0.17 -16.92
C ASN A 36 -33.57 -0.45 -15.65
N GLN A 37 -32.86 -1.41 -15.07
CA GLN A 37 -33.15 -1.90 -13.75
C GLN A 37 -32.93 -0.71 -12.83
N THR A 38 -34.04 -0.16 -12.35
CA THR A 38 -34.11 0.72 -11.19
C THR A 38 -33.05 0.29 -10.20
N LYS A 39 -32.20 1.24 -9.77
CA LYS A 39 -31.20 1.06 -8.70
C LYS A 39 -31.70 0.00 -7.72
N PRO A 40 -30.97 -1.10 -7.47
CA PRO A 40 -31.40 -2.09 -6.49
C PRO A 40 -31.59 -1.36 -5.17
N THR A 41 -32.84 -1.13 -4.80
CA THR A 41 -33.17 -0.60 -3.49
C THR A 41 -33.10 -1.81 -2.59
N LEU A 42 -31.93 -1.99 -1.97
CA LEU A 42 -31.79 -2.88 -0.84
C LEU A 42 -32.84 -2.48 0.20
N LYS A 43 -33.98 -3.17 0.23
CA LYS A 43 -34.94 -3.07 1.33
C LYS A 43 -34.32 -3.78 2.52
N THR A 44 -33.44 -3.09 3.23
CA THR A 44 -33.03 -3.52 4.57
C THR A 44 -34.16 -3.13 5.53
N SER A 45 -34.64 -4.06 6.35
CA SER A 45 -35.68 -3.71 7.31
C SER A 45 -35.13 -2.75 8.37
N GLY A 46 -33.83 -2.80 8.69
CA GLY A 46 -33.03 -1.84 9.49
C GLY A 46 -33.56 -1.46 10.88
N LYS A 47 -34.76 -1.92 11.20
CA LYS A 47 -35.59 -1.45 12.29
C LYS A 47 -35.10 -2.12 13.57
N GLY A 48 -34.58 -1.31 14.48
CA GLY A 48 -33.95 -1.78 15.71
C GLY A 48 -32.46 -2.09 15.60
N ALA A 49 -31.81 -1.83 14.46
CA ALA A 49 -30.36 -1.95 14.36
C ALA A 49 -29.68 -0.94 15.31
N ILE A 50 -28.82 -1.46 16.19
CA ILE A 50 -28.01 -0.66 17.12
C ILE A 50 -26.92 0.09 16.34
N ILE A 51 -26.24 -0.61 15.44
CA ILE A 51 -25.25 -0.04 14.53
C ILE A 51 -25.99 0.52 13.31
N LYS A 52 -25.95 1.85 13.14
CA LYS A 52 -26.61 2.57 12.05
C LYS A 52 -25.65 3.10 11.00
N ASP A 53 -24.38 3.25 11.37
CA ASP A 53 -23.32 3.79 10.56
C ASP A 53 -22.03 3.03 10.91
N TYR A 54 -21.49 2.31 9.93
CA TYR A 54 -20.30 1.49 10.13
C TYR A 54 -19.07 2.33 10.44
N PHE A 55 -18.91 3.50 9.80
CA PHE A 55 -17.77 4.39 10.04
C PHE A 55 -17.81 4.91 11.47
N LYS A 56 -18.95 5.50 11.89
CA LYS A 56 -19.11 6.03 13.26
C LYS A 56 -19.03 4.96 14.35
N ALA A 57 -19.34 3.70 14.02
CA ALA A 57 -19.19 2.60 14.96
C ALA A 57 -17.73 2.17 15.16
N ASN A 58 -16.84 2.45 14.21
CA ASN A 58 -15.43 2.07 14.26
C ASN A 58 -14.50 3.25 14.56
N ILE A 59 -14.87 4.48 14.18
CA ILE A 59 -14.05 5.68 14.34
C ILE A 59 -14.54 6.46 15.54
N THR A 60 -13.62 6.73 16.46
CA THR A 60 -13.89 7.45 17.72
C THR A 60 -12.83 8.54 17.92
N ASN A 61 -12.93 9.31 19.00
CA ASN A 61 -11.83 10.18 19.42
C ASN A 61 -10.68 9.32 19.97
N PRO A 62 -9.41 9.74 19.84
CA PRO A 62 -8.30 9.02 20.45
C PRO A 62 -8.52 8.80 21.95
N PRO A 63 -8.33 7.56 22.45
CA PRO A 63 -8.49 7.29 23.86
C PRO A 63 -7.42 8.01 24.69
N GLN A 64 -7.82 8.51 25.87
CA GLN A 64 -6.98 9.39 26.71
C GLN A 64 -5.61 8.78 27.07
N HIS A 65 -5.51 7.46 27.19
CA HIS A 65 -4.27 6.78 27.55
C HIS A 65 -3.18 6.88 26.46
N LEU A 66 -3.52 7.26 25.23
CA LEU A 66 -2.53 7.51 24.17
C LEU A 66 -1.82 8.86 24.31
N VAL A 67 -2.35 9.78 25.14
CA VAL A 67 -1.75 11.09 25.43
C VAL A 67 -1.34 11.84 24.15
N LEU A 68 -2.27 11.98 23.22
CA LEU A 68 -2.03 12.62 21.92
C LEU A 68 -2.41 14.10 21.94
N ASP A 69 -1.76 14.87 21.06
CA ASP A 69 -2.11 16.27 20.82
C ASP A 69 -3.57 16.41 20.33
N PRO A 70 -4.31 17.46 20.74
CA PRO A 70 -5.69 17.70 20.31
C PRO A 70 -5.89 17.84 18.78
N PHE A 71 -4.83 18.01 18.01
CA PHE A 71 -4.84 17.87 16.55
C PHE A 71 -5.51 16.56 16.11
N TYR A 72 -5.24 15.45 16.83
CA TYR A 72 -5.84 14.16 16.55
C TYR A 72 -7.25 14.06 17.11
N GLN A 73 -8.23 14.03 16.20
CA GLN A 73 -9.65 14.00 16.54
C GLN A 73 -10.32 12.71 16.07
N LYS A 74 -9.64 11.92 15.24
CA LYS A 74 -10.10 10.61 14.79
C LYS A 74 -9.12 9.54 15.19
N TYR A 75 -9.65 8.40 15.59
CA TYR A 75 -8.92 7.20 15.97
C TYR A 75 -9.68 5.96 15.50
N ILE A 76 -8.92 4.99 15.00
CA ILE A 76 -9.39 3.64 14.75
C ILE A 76 -8.34 2.62 15.22
N ASP A 77 -8.81 1.50 15.74
CA ASP A 77 -7.94 0.40 16.19
C ASP A 77 -7.66 -0.60 15.07
N ALA A 78 -6.39 -0.86 14.77
CA ALA A 78 -5.93 -1.89 13.85
C ALA A 78 -5.40 -3.11 14.62
N GLN A 79 -6.28 -3.74 15.41
CA GLN A 79 -5.98 -4.87 16.28
C GLN A 79 -4.89 -4.56 17.32
N GLY A 80 -5.08 -3.47 18.06
CA GLY A 80 -4.19 -2.99 19.11
C GLY A 80 -3.16 -1.95 18.64
N ILE A 81 -3.05 -1.71 17.33
CA ILE A 81 -2.21 -0.63 16.78
C ILE A 81 -3.08 0.61 16.51
N PRO A 82 -2.81 1.76 17.15
CA PRO A 82 -3.54 2.99 16.88
C PRO A 82 -3.33 3.53 15.47
N ILE A 83 -4.42 3.97 14.82
CA ILE A 83 -4.36 4.84 13.63
C ILE A 83 -5.12 6.12 13.95
N THR A 84 -4.47 7.26 13.77
CA THR A 84 -4.99 8.58 14.19
C THR A 84 -4.99 9.60 13.06
N ALA A 85 -5.92 10.55 13.09
CA ALA A 85 -6.02 11.60 12.08
C ALA A 85 -6.70 12.86 12.63
N SER A 86 -6.58 13.97 11.90
CA SER A 86 -7.37 15.18 12.13
C SER A 86 -8.85 14.97 11.77
N SER A 87 -9.70 15.95 12.08
CA SER A 87 -11.11 15.95 11.65
C SER A 87 -11.29 15.95 10.13
N ASP A 88 -10.30 16.48 9.42
CA ASP A 88 -10.39 16.84 8.01
C ASP A 88 -10.20 15.62 7.10
N VAL A 89 -9.53 14.58 7.61
CA VAL A 89 -9.37 13.31 6.91
C VAL A 89 -10.70 12.58 6.78
N PRO A 90 -11.15 12.16 5.58
CA PRO A 90 -12.33 11.35 5.40
C PRO A 90 -12.27 10.04 6.19
N ASP A 91 -13.36 9.68 6.84
CA ASP A 91 -13.49 8.45 7.64
C ASP A 91 -13.09 7.18 6.86
N VAL A 92 -13.34 7.17 5.55
CA VAL A 92 -12.95 6.06 4.66
C VAL A 92 -11.44 5.87 4.58
N ALA A 93 -10.63 6.93 4.67
CA ALA A 93 -9.18 6.78 4.67
C ALA A 93 -8.68 6.02 5.91
N LEU A 94 -9.29 6.25 7.08
CA LEU A 94 -8.94 5.51 8.31
C LEU A 94 -9.31 4.03 8.21
N LEU A 95 -10.46 3.69 7.62
CA LEU A 95 -10.83 2.29 7.42
C LEU A 95 -9.91 1.59 6.43
N VAL A 96 -9.57 2.22 5.30
CA VAL A 96 -8.63 1.66 4.32
C VAL A 96 -7.25 1.47 4.98
N ALA A 97 -6.74 2.47 5.69
CA ALA A 97 -5.49 2.37 6.42
C ALA A 97 -5.51 1.23 7.45
N ARG A 98 -6.61 1.08 8.21
CA ARG A 98 -6.80 -0.01 9.17
C ARG A 98 -6.70 -1.35 8.49
N ASP A 99 -7.43 -1.54 7.40
CA ASP A 99 -7.51 -2.83 6.72
C ASP A 99 -6.16 -3.19 6.07
N ILE A 100 -5.41 -2.21 5.55
CA ILE A 100 -4.01 -2.38 5.10
C ILE A 100 -3.11 -2.87 6.24
N VAL A 101 -3.14 -2.18 7.40
CA VAL A 101 -2.33 -2.56 8.58
C VAL A 101 -2.71 -3.95 9.11
N ILE A 102 -4.00 -4.29 9.09
CA ILE A 102 -4.46 -5.61 9.51
C ILE A 102 -3.92 -6.68 8.55
N HIS A 103 -4.06 -6.48 7.25
CA HIS A 103 -3.64 -7.45 6.22
C HIS A 103 -2.15 -7.71 6.22
N MET A 104 -1.32 -6.66 6.20
CA MET A 104 0.14 -6.79 6.13
C MET A 104 0.74 -7.51 7.35
N LEU A 105 0.00 -7.63 8.44
CA LEU A 105 0.43 -8.26 9.69
C LEU A 105 -0.36 -9.54 10.01
N SER A 106 -1.17 -10.08 9.09
CA SER A 106 -2.06 -11.22 9.38
C SER A 106 -1.30 -12.52 9.62
N GLU A 107 -0.21 -12.77 8.89
CA GLU A 107 0.60 -13.99 9.01
C GLU A 107 1.61 -13.92 10.16
N ARG A 108 1.84 -12.71 10.70
CA ARG A 108 2.86 -12.43 11.72
C ARG A 108 2.29 -11.68 12.94
N PRO A 109 1.39 -12.31 13.72
CA PRO A 109 0.84 -11.71 14.93
C PRO A 109 1.90 -11.43 16.01
N ASP A 110 3.05 -12.10 15.97
CA ASP A 110 4.23 -11.81 16.79
C ASP A 110 4.84 -10.45 16.46
N LEU A 111 4.96 -10.09 15.17
CA LEU A 111 5.40 -8.75 14.74
C LEU A 111 4.40 -7.68 15.16
N ARG A 112 3.09 -7.95 15.05
CA ARG A 112 2.06 -7.04 15.56
C ARG A 112 2.23 -6.77 17.06
N LYS A 113 2.43 -7.82 17.87
CA LYS A 113 2.67 -7.68 19.31
C LYS A 113 3.91 -6.83 19.61
N GLU A 114 4.98 -7.01 18.85
CA GLU A 114 6.18 -6.20 18.99
C GLU A 114 5.95 -4.73 18.64
N MET A 115 5.21 -4.45 17.56
CA MET A 115 4.82 -3.09 17.19
C MET A 115 4.00 -2.42 18.30
N ILE A 116 3.04 -3.14 18.89
CA ILE A 116 2.25 -2.66 20.04
C ILE A 116 3.18 -2.38 21.24
N ARG A 117 4.08 -3.32 21.56
CA ARG A 117 5.04 -3.18 22.68
C ARG A 117 5.92 -1.94 22.53
N ASN A 118 6.34 -1.64 21.31
CA ASN A 118 7.20 -0.49 21.00
C ASN A 118 6.41 0.83 20.84
N GLY A 119 5.10 0.83 21.04
CA GLY A 119 4.26 2.02 20.91
C GLY A 119 4.14 2.51 19.46
N THR A 120 4.24 1.59 18.49
CA THR A 120 4.06 1.92 17.07
C THR A 120 2.63 2.39 16.84
N ARG A 121 2.47 3.47 16.10
CA ARG A 121 1.16 3.97 15.67
C ARG A 121 1.24 4.57 14.27
N PHE A 122 0.08 4.64 13.63
CA PHE A 122 -0.05 5.19 12.30
C PHE A 122 -0.85 6.50 12.30
N GLY A 123 -0.53 7.36 11.34
CA GLY A 123 -1.24 8.61 11.10
C GLY A 123 -1.75 8.68 9.67
N VAL A 124 -2.96 9.19 9.48
CA VAL A 124 -3.43 9.63 8.17
C VAL A 124 -3.47 11.15 8.17
N MET A 125 -2.78 11.74 7.19
CA MET A 125 -2.79 13.18 6.94
C MET A 125 -3.85 13.54 5.91
N ALA A 126 -4.50 14.68 6.10
CA ALA A 126 -5.45 15.20 5.12
C ALA A 126 -4.75 15.64 3.83
N ASP A 127 -5.53 15.78 2.76
CA ASP A 127 -5.01 16.27 1.47
C ASP A 127 -4.64 17.77 1.51
N THR A 128 -5.06 18.46 2.58
CA THR A 128 -4.76 19.84 2.96
C THR A 128 -3.65 19.95 4.00
N ASP A 129 -3.39 18.89 4.77
CA ASP A 129 -2.33 18.87 5.77
C ASP A 129 -0.97 18.84 5.07
N SER A 130 0.03 19.44 5.69
CA SER A 130 1.44 19.33 5.33
C SER A 130 2.21 18.58 6.42
N THR A 131 3.41 18.09 6.10
CA THR A 131 4.27 17.31 7.03
C THR A 131 4.42 18.01 8.38
N THR A 132 4.75 19.30 8.38
CA THR A 132 4.91 20.09 9.61
C THR A 132 3.60 20.48 10.31
N ASP A 133 2.43 20.17 9.74
CA ASP A 133 1.16 20.39 10.45
C ASP A 133 0.93 19.29 11.49
N LEU A 134 1.64 18.15 11.35
CA LEU A 134 1.66 17.11 12.35
C LEU A 134 2.39 17.57 13.62
N PRO A 135 1.81 17.33 14.81
CA PRO A 135 2.40 17.74 16.09
C PRO A 135 3.85 17.28 16.31
N GLU A 136 4.21 16.08 15.86
CA GLU A 136 5.55 15.48 16.03
C GLU A 136 6.60 16.09 15.10
N GLN A 137 6.16 16.85 14.10
CA GLN A 137 6.97 17.32 12.98
C GLN A 137 6.97 18.85 12.86
N ARG A 138 6.13 19.54 13.64
CA ARG A 138 5.94 20.99 13.59
C ARG A 138 7.20 21.83 13.79
N ASP A 139 8.13 21.32 14.58
CA ASP A 139 9.36 22.02 14.96
C ASP A 139 10.60 21.50 14.23
N TRP A 140 10.41 20.62 13.23
CA TRP A 140 11.52 20.06 12.48
C TRP A 140 12.35 21.15 11.81
N LYS A 141 13.66 20.98 11.85
CA LYS A 141 14.64 21.87 11.23
C LYS A 141 15.10 21.28 9.91
N LYS A 142 15.24 22.13 8.89
CA LYS A 142 15.92 21.71 7.67
C LYS A 142 17.39 21.38 8.01
N PRO A 143 18.01 20.44 7.29
CA PRO A 143 19.42 20.11 7.49
C PRO A 143 20.31 21.34 7.31
N SER A 144 21.40 21.44 8.07
CA SER A 144 22.46 22.41 7.81
C SER A 144 23.30 21.99 6.59
N LYS A 145 24.11 22.90 6.05
CA LYS A 145 24.93 22.64 4.83
C LYS A 145 25.92 21.48 5.02
N ASP A 146 26.37 21.26 6.24
CA ASP A 146 27.29 20.21 6.66
C ASP A 146 26.60 18.91 7.09
N ASP A 147 25.26 18.85 7.06
CA ASP A 147 24.51 17.66 7.46
C ASP A 147 24.84 16.47 6.54
N LEU A 148 25.32 15.37 7.12
CA LEU A 148 25.77 14.20 6.38
C LEU A 148 24.64 13.46 5.65
N ARG A 149 23.37 13.77 5.95
CA ARG A 149 22.20 13.17 5.30
C ARG A 149 21.88 13.78 3.94
N LEU A 150 22.46 14.95 3.62
CA LEU A 150 22.32 15.57 2.30
C LEU A 150 23.04 14.72 1.24
N THR A 151 22.42 14.57 0.07
CA THR A 151 23.11 14.03 -1.11
C THR A 151 24.24 14.97 -1.54
N ASP A 152 25.20 14.45 -2.31
CA ASP A 152 26.30 15.27 -2.83
C ASP A 152 25.77 16.47 -3.64
N ASP A 153 24.77 16.25 -4.50
CA ASP A 153 24.10 17.31 -5.26
C ASP A 153 23.37 18.33 -4.38
N GLU A 154 22.70 17.89 -3.31
CA GLU A 154 22.03 18.79 -2.35
C GLU A 154 23.06 19.62 -1.57
N ARG A 155 24.22 19.06 -1.26
CA ARG A 155 25.30 19.73 -0.52
C ARG A 155 26.02 20.76 -1.39
N GLU A 156 26.37 20.38 -2.62
CA GLU A 156 27.00 21.27 -3.60
C GLU A 156 26.11 22.45 -3.95
N ASN A 157 24.79 22.21 -4.08
CA ASN A 157 23.81 23.23 -4.46
C ASN A 157 22.94 23.70 -3.28
N TYR A 158 23.45 23.60 -2.05
CA TYR A 158 22.66 23.82 -0.84
C TYR A 158 21.99 25.20 -0.82
N ASP A 159 22.73 26.27 -1.10
CA ASP A 159 22.21 27.64 -0.98
C ASP A 159 21.05 27.90 -1.97
N GLU A 160 21.03 27.20 -3.10
CA GLU A 160 19.97 27.31 -4.11
C GLU A 160 18.79 26.38 -3.84
N LYS A 161 19.05 25.12 -3.44
CA LYS A 161 18.02 24.08 -3.29
C LYS A 161 17.37 24.07 -1.91
N ILE A 162 18.10 24.42 -0.85
CA ILE A 162 17.69 24.25 0.56
C ILE A 162 17.85 25.54 1.36
N GLY A 163 18.96 26.26 1.18
CA GLY A 163 19.33 27.45 1.95
C GLY A 163 18.26 28.55 1.92
N LYS A 164 17.60 28.75 0.77
CA LYS A 164 16.51 29.72 0.58
C LYS A 164 15.16 29.33 1.17
N LEU A 165 14.97 28.06 1.54
CA LEU A 165 13.69 27.57 2.07
C LEU A 165 13.60 27.81 3.57
N THR A 166 12.41 28.10 4.07
CA THR A 166 12.11 27.93 5.50
C THR A 166 12.15 26.44 5.87
N ASP A 167 12.27 26.14 7.18
CA ASP A 167 12.17 24.77 7.70
C ASP A 167 10.91 24.06 7.18
N GLN A 168 9.78 24.77 7.27
CA GLN A 168 8.47 24.32 6.83
C GLN A 168 8.42 24.05 5.32
N GLU A 169 8.89 24.99 4.50
CA GLU A 169 8.91 24.80 3.04
C GLU A 169 9.78 23.63 2.61
N TYR A 170 10.91 23.40 3.28
CA TYR A 170 11.78 22.26 2.99
C TYR A 170 11.05 20.93 3.25
N TRP A 171 10.51 20.74 4.46
CA TRP A 171 9.86 19.48 4.85
C TRP A 171 8.56 19.23 4.09
N ASN A 172 7.75 20.26 3.87
CA ASN A 172 6.46 20.14 3.17
C ASN A 172 6.63 19.84 1.68
N ARG A 173 7.78 20.16 1.08
CA ARG A 173 8.12 19.76 -0.30
C ARG A 173 8.70 18.35 -0.38
N ARG A 174 9.41 17.93 0.67
CA ARG A 174 10.20 16.68 0.67
C ARG A 174 9.33 15.44 0.89
N ALA A 175 8.38 15.50 1.81
CA ALA A 175 7.66 14.32 2.29
C ALA A 175 6.13 14.49 2.18
N ARG A 176 5.43 13.38 1.90
CA ARG A 176 3.96 13.22 1.99
C ARG A 176 3.62 11.93 2.74
N GLY A 177 4.39 11.66 3.78
CA GLY A 177 4.43 10.38 4.50
C GLY A 177 5.82 10.22 5.11
N MET A 178 5.90 9.47 6.20
CA MET A 178 7.17 9.24 6.91
C MET A 178 7.10 7.92 7.67
N GLY A 179 8.14 7.12 7.60
CA GLY A 179 8.30 5.92 8.40
C GLY A 179 8.94 6.20 9.76
N GLY A 180 8.49 5.52 10.80
CA GLY A 180 9.02 5.70 12.16
C GLY A 180 8.34 4.79 13.18
N LEU A 181 8.45 5.13 14.46
CA LEU A 181 7.51 4.62 15.48
C LEU A 181 6.12 5.23 15.27
N TYR A 182 6.09 6.50 14.84
CA TYR A 182 4.91 7.11 14.25
C TYR A 182 5.10 7.14 12.74
N THR A 183 4.28 6.36 12.05
CA THR A 183 4.32 6.25 10.59
C THR A 183 3.12 6.92 9.96
N THR A 184 3.32 7.74 8.94
CA THR A 184 2.21 8.50 8.31
C THR A 184 2.05 8.21 6.83
N GLY A 185 0.79 8.17 6.39
CA GLY A 185 0.40 8.22 4.99
C GLY A 185 -0.60 9.35 4.77
N THR A 186 -0.87 9.69 3.51
CA THR A 186 -1.82 10.75 3.17
C THR A 186 -3.08 10.19 2.55
N GLU A 187 -4.22 10.82 2.83
CA GLU A 187 -5.50 10.36 2.29
C GLU A 187 -5.51 10.32 0.76
N GLU A 188 -4.84 11.26 0.08
CA GLU A 188 -4.87 11.30 -1.38
C GLU A 188 -4.12 10.12 -2.01
N ASN A 189 -3.18 9.52 -1.28
CA ASN A 189 -2.50 8.30 -1.71
C ASN A 189 -3.32 7.07 -1.32
N ILE A 190 -3.75 6.98 -0.05
CA ILE A 190 -4.53 5.84 0.46
C ILE A 190 -5.85 5.65 -0.30
N LEU A 191 -6.51 6.74 -0.67
CA LEU A 191 -7.77 6.72 -1.42
C LEU A 191 -7.58 6.86 -2.94
N GLY A 192 -6.34 7.06 -3.41
CA GLY A 192 -6.02 7.15 -4.83
C GLY A 192 -6.76 8.29 -5.51
N TYR A 193 -6.63 9.52 -5.01
CA TYR A 193 -7.26 10.67 -5.65
C TYR A 193 -6.66 10.89 -7.04
N PRO A 194 -7.44 10.66 -8.13
CA PRO A 194 -6.97 10.99 -9.47
C PRO A 194 -6.83 12.51 -9.58
N ASP A 195 -6.27 13.02 -10.68
CA ASP A 195 -6.13 14.47 -10.90
C ASP A 195 -7.41 15.26 -10.55
N LEU A 196 -7.30 16.16 -9.57
CA LEU A 196 -8.36 17.08 -9.14
C LEU A 196 -8.01 18.51 -9.56
N SER A 197 -7.86 18.75 -10.86
CA SER A 197 -7.55 20.06 -11.46
C SER A 197 -8.63 21.15 -11.28
N ASN A 198 -9.28 21.20 -10.12
CA ASN A 198 -10.11 22.31 -9.63
C ASN A 198 -9.46 23.04 -8.43
N ASN A 199 -8.34 22.54 -7.88
CA ASN A 199 -7.63 23.14 -6.73
C ASN A 199 -6.32 23.88 -7.10
N GLY A 200 -6.24 24.47 -8.31
CA GLY A 200 -5.11 25.33 -8.70
C GLY A 200 -3.80 24.63 -9.09
N LYS A 201 -3.75 23.29 -9.13
CA LYS A 201 -2.64 22.54 -9.75
C LYS A 201 -2.88 22.38 -11.26
N LYS A 202 -1.80 22.35 -12.06
CA LYS A 202 -1.85 22.23 -13.54
C LYS A 202 -2.76 21.06 -13.94
N LYS A 203 -3.77 21.34 -14.78
CA LYS A 203 -4.64 20.34 -15.40
C LYS A 203 -3.82 19.25 -16.09
N GLY A 204 -4.18 17.99 -15.86
CA GLY A 204 -3.50 16.81 -16.40
C GLY A 204 -2.37 16.27 -15.50
N ARG A 205 -2.32 16.62 -14.21
CA ARG A 205 -1.32 16.09 -13.27
C ARG A 205 -2.00 15.46 -12.05
N PRO A 206 -1.59 14.25 -11.63
CA PRO A 206 -2.17 13.62 -10.45
C PRO A 206 -2.05 14.48 -9.18
N ARG A 207 -2.97 14.30 -8.23
CA ARG A 207 -3.04 15.08 -6.98
C ARG A 207 -1.73 15.03 -6.18
N THR A 208 -1.08 13.87 -6.22
CA THR A 208 0.22 13.55 -5.63
C THR A 208 1.16 12.96 -6.68
N LYS A 209 2.47 13.21 -6.55
CA LYS A 209 3.49 12.60 -7.43
C LYS A 209 3.61 11.08 -7.25
N TYR A 210 3.01 10.56 -6.18
CA TYR A 210 2.96 9.15 -5.81
C TYR A 210 1.67 8.45 -6.31
N PHE A 211 0.89 9.07 -7.21
CA PHE A 211 -0.30 8.45 -7.76
C PHE A 211 0.08 7.31 -8.72
N GLY A 212 -0.19 6.08 -8.34
CA GLY A 212 0.28 4.87 -9.01
C GLY A 212 1.23 4.03 -8.16
N GLU A 213 1.53 4.45 -6.93
CA GLU A 213 2.09 3.57 -5.91
C GLU A 213 1.39 3.81 -4.56
N ASN A 214 1.36 2.82 -3.68
CA ASN A 214 0.85 3.02 -2.32
C ASN A 214 2.00 3.24 -1.34
N ILE A 215 2.24 4.51 -0.97
CA ILE A 215 3.34 4.88 -0.07
C ILE A 215 3.05 4.43 1.37
N PHE A 216 1.77 4.33 1.76
CA PHE A 216 1.45 3.86 3.11
C PHE A 216 1.90 2.41 3.32
N ILE A 217 1.81 1.57 2.27
CA ILE A 217 2.37 0.20 2.27
C ILE A 217 3.90 0.23 2.46
N HIS A 218 4.60 1.13 1.76
CA HIS A 218 6.05 1.31 1.90
C HIS A 218 6.45 1.67 3.33
N GLU A 219 5.82 2.71 3.89
CA GLU A 219 6.17 3.20 5.23
C GLU A 219 5.80 2.19 6.33
N LEU A 220 4.70 1.46 6.15
CA LEU A 220 4.33 0.34 6.99
C LEU A 220 5.35 -0.81 6.90
N ALA A 221 5.90 -1.09 5.72
CA ALA A 221 6.95 -2.10 5.54
C ALA A 221 8.20 -1.78 6.35
N HIS A 222 8.60 -0.51 6.48
CA HIS A 222 9.67 -0.14 7.41
C HIS A 222 9.34 -0.48 8.87
N SER A 223 8.09 -0.29 9.28
CA SER A 223 7.63 -0.60 10.64
C SER A 223 7.62 -2.12 10.88
N VAL A 224 7.22 -2.91 9.88
CA VAL A 224 7.33 -4.38 9.87
C VAL A 224 8.79 -4.81 9.99
N HIS A 225 9.69 -4.24 9.18
CA HIS A 225 11.11 -4.57 9.24
C HIS A 225 11.73 -4.26 10.61
N ARG A 226 11.38 -3.13 11.24
CA ARG A 226 11.81 -2.83 12.61
C ARG A 226 11.31 -3.87 13.62
N ALA A 227 10.06 -4.32 13.49
CA ALA A 227 9.52 -5.38 14.34
C ALA A 227 10.23 -6.72 14.12
N ILE A 228 10.60 -7.06 12.88
CA ILE A 228 11.39 -8.26 12.56
C ILE A 228 12.72 -8.22 13.31
N LYS A 229 13.42 -7.08 13.33
CA LYS A 229 14.69 -6.95 14.09
C LYS A 229 14.53 -7.25 15.59
N GLY A 230 13.36 -6.96 16.17
CA GLY A 230 13.07 -7.23 17.58
C GLY A 230 12.66 -8.67 17.88
N VAL A 231 11.96 -9.34 16.94
CA VAL A 231 11.32 -10.65 17.18
C VAL A 231 12.09 -11.80 16.52
N ASP A 232 12.65 -11.57 15.33
CA ASP A 232 13.32 -12.56 14.51
C ASP A 232 14.67 -12.03 13.98
N PRO A 233 15.70 -11.98 14.84
CA PRO A 233 17.03 -11.48 14.46
C PRO A 233 17.68 -12.30 13.33
N LYS A 234 17.29 -13.57 13.16
CA LYS A 234 17.78 -14.41 12.08
C LYS A 234 17.23 -13.92 10.74
N LEU A 235 15.91 -13.75 10.64
CA LEU A 235 15.28 -13.21 9.44
C LEU A 235 15.80 -11.80 9.13
N ALA A 236 15.98 -10.95 10.16
CA ALA A 236 16.60 -9.64 9.99
C ALA A 236 18.00 -9.71 9.34
N ARG A 237 18.83 -10.66 9.78
CA ARG A 237 20.16 -10.86 9.18
C ARG A 237 20.07 -11.43 7.76
N GLU A 238 19.10 -12.31 7.49
CA GLU A 238 18.86 -12.83 6.14
C GLU A 238 18.42 -11.72 5.16
N ILE A 239 17.62 -10.75 5.62
CA ILE A 239 17.27 -9.54 4.84
C ILE A 239 18.52 -8.68 4.54
N GLU A 240 19.38 -8.46 5.53
CA GLU A 240 20.63 -7.71 5.33
C GLU A 240 21.56 -8.42 4.33
N LEU A 241 21.70 -9.74 4.42
CA LEU A 241 22.48 -10.54 3.47
C LEU A 241 21.91 -10.51 2.05
N ALA A 242 20.59 -10.60 1.90
CA ALA A 242 19.94 -10.50 0.59
C ALA A 242 20.17 -9.12 -0.04
N TYR A 243 20.09 -8.04 0.75
CA TYR A 243 20.43 -6.70 0.28
C TYR A 243 21.90 -6.60 -0.15
N GLU A 244 22.84 -7.08 0.68
CA GLU A 244 24.28 -7.10 0.34
C GLU A 244 24.55 -7.84 -0.98
N ASP A 245 23.91 -9.00 -1.19
CA ASP A 245 24.04 -9.78 -2.43
C ASP A 245 23.38 -9.08 -3.63
N ALA A 246 22.19 -8.50 -3.45
CA ALA A 246 21.51 -7.72 -4.49
C ALA A 246 22.38 -6.56 -4.97
N MET A 247 22.99 -5.81 -4.04
CA MET A 247 23.89 -4.69 -4.39
C MET A 247 25.16 -5.18 -5.09
N LYS A 248 25.75 -6.28 -4.62
CA LYS A 248 26.94 -6.90 -5.23
C LYS A 248 26.67 -7.35 -6.67
N ASN A 249 25.46 -7.83 -6.96
CA ASN A 249 25.06 -8.28 -8.28
C ASN A 249 24.44 -7.16 -9.15
N GLY A 250 24.44 -5.91 -8.66
CA GLY A 250 23.91 -4.76 -9.40
C GLY A 250 22.39 -4.79 -9.60
N LEU A 251 21.66 -5.56 -8.80
CA LEU A 251 20.20 -5.54 -8.81
C LEU A 251 19.69 -4.17 -8.38
N TRP A 252 18.53 -3.80 -8.92
CA TRP A 252 17.84 -2.56 -8.58
C TRP A 252 18.62 -1.27 -8.92
N ALA A 253 19.71 -1.35 -9.69
CA ALA A 253 20.55 -0.20 -10.00
C ALA A 253 19.75 1.01 -10.52
N GLY A 254 20.02 2.18 -9.92
CA GLY A 254 19.31 3.43 -10.22
C GLY A 254 17.92 3.58 -9.58
N SER A 255 17.45 2.57 -8.83
CA SER A 255 16.19 2.67 -8.06
C SER A 255 16.42 3.13 -6.62
N TYR A 256 15.34 3.55 -5.97
CA TYR A 256 15.35 3.97 -4.57
C TYR A 256 15.74 2.84 -3.59
N GLY A 257 15.39 1.59 -3.92
CA GLY A 257 15.73 0.40 -3.13
C GLY A 257 17.23 0.14 -2.96
N THR A 258 18.10 0.81 -3.73
CA THR A 258 19.56 0.70 -3.56
C THR A 258 20.10 1.56 -2.41
N THR A 259 19.31 2.51 -1.90
CA THR A 259 19.75 3.51 -0.91
C THR A 259 20.21 2.86 0.39
N ASN A 260 19.43 1.90 0.91
CA ASN A 260 19.76 1.11 2.10
C ASN A 260 18.81 -0.11 2.20
N VAL A 261 19.11 -1.02 3.14
CA VAL A 261 18.31 -2.24 3.38
C VAL A 261 16.83 -1.97 3.75
N PHE A 262 16.51 -0.83 4.35
CA PHE A 262 15.12 -0.49 4.68
C PHE A 262 14.32 -0.14 3.43
N GLU A 263 14.91 0.60 2.49
CA GLU A 263 14.29 0.92 1.20
C GLU A 263 14.20 -0.31 0.30
N TYR A 264 15.23 -1.16 0.29
CA TYR A 264 15.19 -2.45 -0.38
C TYR A 264 13.98 -3.30 0.07
N TRP A 265 13.76 -3.37 1.39
CA TRP A 265 12.61 -4.05 1.96
C TRP A 265 11.28 -3.34 1.65
N GLY A 266 11.24 -2.01 1.73
CA GLY A 266 10.04 -1.20 1.47
C GLY A 266 9.55 -1.31 0.03
N GLU A 267 10.43 -1.04 -0.93
CA GLU A 267 10.17 -1.16 -2.37
C GLU A 267 9.80 -2.61 -2.73
N GLY A 268 10.54 -3.59 -2.18
CA GLY A 268 10.27 -5.01 -2.35
C GLY A 268 8.88 -5.41 -1.86
N THR A 269 8.46 -4.89 -0.70
CA THR A 269 7.11 -5.11 -0.15
C THR A 269 6.03 -4.54 -1.07
N GLN A 270 6.23 -3.34 -1.63
CA GLN A 270 5.27 -2.80 -2.59
C GLN A 270 5.20 -3.65 -3.88
N PHE A 271 6.33 -4.18 -4.38
CA PHE A 271 6.32 -5.13 -5.50
C PHE A 271 5.61 -6.44 -5.16
N TRP A 272 5.80 -6.96 -3.95
CA TRP A 272 5.12 -8.15 -3.44
C TRP A 272 3.60 -8.00 -3.47
N PHE A 273 3.07 -6.83 -3.10
CA PHE A 273 1.65 -6.53 -3.12
C PHE A 273 1.14 -5.92 -4.43
N ASN A 274 1.97 -5.91 -5.49
CA ASN A 274 1.62 -5.34 -6.79
C ASN A 274 1.11 -3.88 -6.69
N SER A 275 1.81 -3.07 -5.88
CA SER A 275 1.44 -1.70 -5.53
C SER A 275 2.57 -0.68 -5.76
N ASN A 276 3.71 -1.11 -6.30
CA ASN A 276 4.81 -0.20 -6.66
C ASN A 276 4.67 0.31 -8.11
N TYR A 277 5.32 1.42 -8.43
CA TYR A 277 5.63 1.78 -9.81
C TYR A 277 6.48 0.70 -10.50
N ASP A 278 6.50 0.71 -11.83
CA ASP A 278 7.42 -0.12 -12.60
C ASP A 278 8.88 0.24 -12.36
N TYR A 279 9.72 -0.79 -12.27
CA TYR A 279 11.17 -0.69 -12.37
C TYR A 279 11.63 -1.11 -13.77
N LYS A 280 12.48 -0.27 -14.38
CA LYS A 280 13.06 -0.46 -15.72
C LYS A 280 14.55 -0.13 -15.66
N ASN A 281 15.40 -1.06 -16.08
CA ASN A 281 16.84 -0.80 -16.26
C ASN A 281 17.43 -1.76 -17.29
N GLY A 282 17.80 -1.24 -18.47
CA GLY A 282 18.15 -2.06 -19.62
C GLY A 282 17.02 -3.03 -19.97
N ASP A 283 17.34 -4.32 -20.08
CA ASP A 283 16.36 -5.39 -20.36
C ASP A 283 15.57 -5.83 -19.11
N SER A 284 15.89 -5.29 -17.92
CA SER A 284 15.20 -5.64 -16.67
C SER A 284 13.91 -4.84 -16.53
N TYR A 285 12.80 -5.56 -16.30
CA TYR A 285 11.49 -4.98 -16.03
C TYR A 285 10.80 -5.70 -14.86
N VAL A 286 10.36 -4.94 -13.85
CA VAL A 286 9.61 -5.46 -12.71
C VAL A 286 8.38 -4.60 -12.49
N LEU A 287 7.19 -5.21 -12.56
CA LEU A 287 5.93 -4.56 -12.20
C LEU A 287 5.08 -5.44 -11.27
N SER A 288 5.32 -6.75 -11.21
CA SER A 288 4.49 -7.66 -10.42
C SER A 288 5.28 -8.51 -9.44
N SER A 289 4.58 -9.15 -8.49
CA SER A 289 5.18 -10.15 -7.61
C SER A 289 5.80 -11.32 -8.38
N ALA A 290 5.23 -11.69 -9.53
CA ALA A 290 5.79 -12.69 -10.44
C ALA A 290 7.08 -12.19 -11.13
N ASP A 291 7.17 -10.91 -11.46
CA ASP A 291 8.42 -10.33 -11.96
C ASP A 291 9.48 -10.26 -10.86
N LEU A 292 9.08 -9.87 -9.64
CA LEU A 292 9.93 -9.86 -8.46
C LEU A 292 10.52 -11.25 -8.20
N MET A 293 9.70 -12.30 -8.24
CA MET A 293 10.16 -13.69 -8.06
C MET A 293 11.26 -14.07 -9.07
N ARG A 294 11.16 -13.59 -10.32
CA ARG A 294 12.15 -13.87 -11.37
C ARG A 294 13.39 -13.01 -11.25
N TYR A 295 13.22 -11.74 -10.86
CA TYR A 295 14.29 -10.75 -10.82
C TYR A 295 15.13 -10.82 -9.55
N ASP A 296 14.48 -10.91 -8.39
CA ASP A 296 15.11 -11.01 -7.07
C ASP A 296 14.43 -12.14 -6.25
N PRO A 297 14.74 -13.42 -6.56
CA PRO A 297 14.14 -14.57 -5.89
C PRO A 297 14.49 -14.65 -4.39
N GLN A 298 15.60 -14.04 -3.96
CA GLN A 298 15.98 -14.01 -2.55
C GLN A 298 15.07 -13.08 -1.76
N LEU A 299 14.85 -11.85 -2.24
CA LEU A 299 13.89 -10.93 -1.65
C LEU A 299 12.48 -11.53 -1.62
N TYR A 300 12.05 -12.12 -2.74
CA TYR A 300 10.75 -12.77 -2.84
C TYR A 300 10.55 -13.83 -1.75
N LYS A 301 11.55 -14.69 -1.53
CA LYS A 301 11.49 -15.73 -0.50
C LYS A 301 11.35 -15.13 0.91
N LEU A 302 12.08 -14.07 1.22
CA LEU A 302 12.02 -13.43 2.54
C LEU A 302 10.66 -12.75 2.78
N LEU A 303 10.09 -12.12 1.76
CA LEU A 303 8.75 -11.52 1.82
C LEU A 303 7.67 -12.58 2.04
N MET A 304 7.83 -13.77 1.45
CA MET A 304 6.96 -14.94 1.63
C MET A 304 6.94 -15.45 3.08
N GLU A 305 8.01 -15.24 3.86
CA GLU A 305 8.06 -15.62 5.28
C GLU A 305 7.32 -14.62 6.20
N VAL A 306 6.89 -13.49 5.67
CA VAL A 306 6.29 -12.38 6.45
C VAL A 306 4.84 -12.09 6.04
N TYR A 307 4.54 -12.11 4.76
CA TYR A 307 3.28 -11.60 4.23
C TYR A 307 2.34 -12.69 3.69
N PRO A 308 1.03 -12.40 3.60
CA PRO A 308 0.08 -13.24 2.88
C PRO A 308 0.50 -13.52 1.43
N LEU A 309 0.21 -14.74 0.97
CA LEU A 309 0.55 -15.21 -0.38
C LEU A 309 -0.44 -14.76 -1.47
N ASP A 310 -1.41 -13.91 -1.13
CA ASP A 310 -2.37 -13.38 -2.10
C ASP A 310 -1.81 -12.26 -2.98
N HIS A 311 -0.67 -11.67 -2.58
CA HIS A 311 -0.02 -10.56 -3.27
C HIS A 311 -0.93 -9.35 -3.51
N HIS A 312 -1.99 -9.22 -2.70
CA HIS A 312 -3.02 -8.21 -2.87
C HIS A 312 -3.54 -7.80 -1.50
N ILE A 313 -3.27 -6.56 -1.12
CA ILE A 313 -3.90 -5.98 0.06
C ILE A 313 -5.32 -5.55 -0.31
N PRO A 314 -6.36 -6.03 0.39
CA PRO A 314 -7.71 -5.56 0.20
C PRO A 314 -7.78 -4.03 0.31
N MET A 315 -8.51 -3.38 -0.58
CA MET A 315 -8.67 -1.92 -0.65
C MET A 315 -7.43 -1.14 -1.09
N ASP A 316 -6.33 -1.80 -1.48
CA ASP A 316 -5.24 -1.11 -2.15
C ASP A 316 -5.68 -0.61 -3.53
N VAL A 317 -5.91 0.70 -3.62
CA VAL A 317 -6.37 1.40 -4.81
C VAL A 317 -5.40 1.29 -6.00
N PHE A 318 -4.14 0.95 -5.74
CA PHE A 318 -3.13 0.79 -6.77
C PHE A 318 -2.84 -0.66 -7.14
N TYR A 319 -3.51 -1.66 -6.56
CA TYR A 319 -3.31 -3.05 -6.94
C TYR A 319 -3.54 -3.27 -8.46
N LEU A 320 -2.47 -3.62 -9.18
CA LEU A 320 -2.46 -3.81 -10.64
C LEU A 320 -3.02 -2.63 -11.46
N HIS A 321 -3.04 -1.42 -10.88
CA HIS A 321 -3.57 -0.22 -11.53
C HIS A 321 -2.66 0.28 -12.66
N GLU A 322 -3.23 0.83 -13.75
CA GLU A 322 -2.45 1.29 -14.92
C GLU A 322 -1.48 2.45 -14.59
N ALA A 323 -1.85 3.30 -13.64
CA ALA A 323 -1.03 4.42 -13.16
C ALA A 323 0.34 4.00 -12.59
N ARG A 324 0.53 2.71 -12.29
CA ARG A 324 1.83 2.15 -11.87
C ARG A 324 2.87 2.14 -13.00
N ILE A 325 2.45 2.20 -14.25
CA ILE A 325 3.35 2.17 -15.40
C ILE A 325 3.79 3.61 -15.68
N ARG A 326 5.05 3.93 -15.41
CA ARG A 326 5.58 5.27 -15.69
C ARG A 326 5.90 5.40 -17.18
N ALA A 327 5.56 6.57 -17.72
CA ALA A 327 6.02 6.97 -19.05
C ALA A 327 7.56 7.02 -19.06
N GLU A 328 8.16 6.63 -20.18
CA GLU A 328 9.60 6.79 -20.40
C GLU A 328 9.95 8.29 -20.27
N LYS A 329 11.01 8.58 -19.51
CA LYS A 329 11.46 9.94 -19.22
C LYS A 329 12.37 10.49 -20.30
#